data_AF-A0A9E5G3U0-F1
#
_entry.id   AF-A0A9E5G3U0-F1
#
_cell.length_a   1.000
_cell.length_b   1.000
_cell.length_c   1.000
_cell.angle_alpha   90.00
_cell.angle_beta   90.00
_cell.angle_gamma   90.00
#
_symmetry.space_group_name_H-M   'P 1'
#
loop_
_entity.id
_entity.type
_entity.pdbx_description
1 polymer ?
#
loop_
_entity_poly.entity_id
_entity_poly.type
_entity_poly.pdbx_seq_one_letter_code
_entity_poly.pdbx_strand_id
1 'polypeptide(L)' 'MAGNVSEALTRYFSGKLLGKDVLLAKLGYVVFGVEGVSNYSISLPAADIAVSNDEIPVAGTISVTRR' A
#
# COMPACT_ATOMS: atom_id res chain seq x y z
N MET A 1 -0.92 -7.09 14.36
CA MET A 1 -0.35 -7.55 13.07
C MET A 1 -1.20 -7.07 11.89
N ALA A 2 -2.39 -7.63 11.59
CA ALA A 2 -3.20 -7.16 10.46
C ALA A 2 -3.62 -5.67 10.56
N GLY A 3 -4.02 -5.21 11.74
CA GLY A 3 -4.35 -3.79 11.97
C GLY A 3 -3.15 -2.84 11.74
N ASN A 4 -1.94 -3.27 12.08
CA ASN A 4 -0.72 -2.45 11.91
C ASN A 4 -0.35 -2.31 10.43
N VAL A 5 -0.59 -3.36 9.63
CA VAL A 5 -0.40 -3.32 8.18
C VAL A 5 -1.41 -2.37 7.53
N SER A 6 -2.69 -2.47 7.90
CA SER A 6 -3.71 -1.55 7.41
C SER A 6 -3.38 -0.10 7.74
N GLU A 7 -2.93 0.18 8.97
CA GLU A 7 -2.52 1.53 9.38
C GLU A 7 -1.32 2.04 8.59
N ALA A 8 -0.28 1.21 8.41
CA ALA A 8 0.90 1.58 7.63
C ALA A 8 0.53 1.93 6.18
N LEU A 9 -0.35 1.16 5.55
CA LEU A 9 -0.87 1.44 4.21
C LEU A 9 -1.71 2.73 4.20
N THR A 10 -2.61 2.94 5.14
CA THR A 10 -3.39 4.19 5.25
C THR A 10 -2.49 5.41 5.38
N ARG A 11 -1.43 5.33 6.20
CA ARG A 11 -0.43 6.40 6.34
C ARG A 11 0.38 6.61 5.06
N TYR A 12 0.65 5.57 4.29
CA TYR A 12 1.35 5.68 3.01
C TYR A 12 0.53 6.48 1.99
N PHE A 13 -0.80 6.30 1.98
CA PHE A 13 -1.72 7.02 1.11
C PHE A 13 -2.18 8.40 1.64
N SER A 14 -1.62 8.91 2.73
CA SER A 14 -2.08 10.14 3.38
C SER A 14 -1.65 11.46 2.69
N GLY A 15 -1.57 11.49 1.35
CA GLY A 15 -1.25 12.69 0.56
C GLY A 15 0.23 12.90 0.24
N LYS A 16 1.14 12.00 0.64
CA LYS A 16 2.56 12.03 0.24
C LYS A 16 2.82 11.56 -1.19
N LEU A 17 1.76 11.11 -1.89
CA LEU A 17 1.83 10.48 -3.21
C LEU A 17 1.28 11.35 -4.34
N LEU A 18 1.07 12.66 -4.12
CA LEU A 18 0.65 13.56 -5.21
C LEU A 18 1.56 13.38 -6.43
N GLY A 19 0.97 13.02 -7.56
CA GLY A 19 1.66 12.80 -8.83
C GLY A 19 2.64 11.62 -8.83
N LYS A 20 2.50 10.66 -7.91
CA LYS A 20 3.35 9.47 -7.83
C LYS A 20 2.56 8.21 -8.12
N ASP A 21 3.12 7.38 -8.98
CA ASP A 21 2.60 6.05 -9.29
C ASP A 21 2.46 5.18 -8.02
N VAL A 22 1.45 4.31 -8.04
CA VAL A 22 1.26 3.28 -7.03
C VAL A 22 1.99 2.03 -7.48
N LEU A 23 3.20 1.84 -6.95
CA LEU A 23 4.06 0.70 -7.29
C LEU A 23 3.85 -0.45 -6.32
N LEU A 24 3.62 -1.66 -6.83
CA LEU A 24 3.50 -2.90 -6.05
C LEU A 24 4.74 -3.14 -5.18
N ALA A 25 5.93 -2.87 -5.73
CA ALA A 25 7.18 -2.99 -4.98
C ALA A 25 7.19 -2.04 -3.77
N LYS A 26 6.62 -0.83 -3.90
CA LYS A 26 6.59 0.14 -2.81
C LYS A 26 5.53 -0.20 -1.77
N LEU A 27 4.36 -0.69 -2.20
CA LEU A 27 3.35 -1.24 -1.30
C LEU A 27 3.92 -2.42 -0.50
N GLY A 28 4.62 -3.33 -1.17
CA GLY A 28 5.29 -4.46 -0.55
C GLY A 28 6.35 -4.05 0.46
N TYR A 29 7.16 -3.03 0.14
CA TYR A 29 8.13 -2.46 1.08
C TYR A 29 7.47 -1.91 2.35
N VAL A 30 6.33 -1.22 2.22
CA VAL A 30 5.58 -0.70 3.39
C VAL A 30 5.04 -1.84 4.24
N VAL A 31 4.47 -2.88 3.62
CA VAL A 31 3.93 -4.06 4.31
C VAL A 31 5.04 -4.83 5.04
N PHE A 32 6.18 -5.06 4.38
CA PHE A 32 7.31 -5.78 4.96
C PHE A 32 8.01 -5.02 6.08
N GLY A 33 7.94 -3.67 6.06
CA GLY A 33 8.45 -2.84 7.15
C GLY A 33 7.66 -2.93 8.46
N VAL A 34 6.51 -3.61 8.48
CA VAL A 34 5.70 -3.79 9.69
C VAL A 34 6.24 -4.95 10.51
N GLU A 35 6.50 -4.69 11.79
CA GLU A 35 7.00 -5.71 12.72
C GLU A 35 6.07 -6.95 12.77
N GLY A 36 6.68 -8.14 12.65
CA GLY A 36 5.97 -9.41 12.63
C GLY A 36 5.47 -9.87 11.27
N VAL A 37 5.75 -9.12 10.19
CA VAL A 37 5.49 -9.55 8.81
C VAL A 37 6.74 -10.21 8.24
N SER A 38 6.74 -11.55 8.18
CA SER A 38 7.85 -12.30 7.59
C SER A 38 7.70 -12.50 6.08
N ASN A 39 6.46 -12.47 5.57
CA ASN A 39 6.15 -12.59 4.15
C ASN A 39 4.80 -11.92 3.86
N TYR A 40 4.54 -11.58 2.59
CA TYR A 40 3.29 -10.96 2.15
C TYR A 40 2.95 -11.35 0.71
N SER A 41 1.67 -11.19 0.36
CA SER A 41 1.19 -11.29 -1.02
C SER A 41 0.15 -10.21 -1.25
N ILE A 42 0.26 -9.49 -2.36
CA ILE A 42 -0.68 -8.45 -2.75
C ILE A 42 -1.60 -9.05 -3.81
N SER A 43 -2.90 -9.16 -3.49
CA SER A 43 -3.90 -9.64 -4.45
C SER A 43 -4.40 -8.52 -5.35
N LEU A 44 -4.54 -7.32 -4.78
CA LEU A 44 -4.94 -6.10 -5.47
C LEU A 44 -4.12 -4.92 -4.93
N PRO A 45 -3.68 -4.01 -5.80
CA PRO A 45 -3.80 -4.07 -7.26
C PRO A 45 -2.96 -5.21 -7.86
N ALA A 46 -3.32 -5.66 -9.07
CA ALA A 46 -2.63 -6.78 -9.74
C ALA A 46 -1.35 -6.34 -10.48
N ALA A 47 -1.21 -5.04 -10.72
CA ALA A 47 -0.08 -4.40 -11.38
C ALA A 47 0.12 -3.00 -10.80
N ASP A 48 1.25 -2.37 -11.16
CA ASP A 48 1.50 -0.96 -10.87
C ASP A 48 0.42 -0.08 -11.51
N ILE A 49 0.03 1.00 -10.83
CA ILE A 49 -0.95 1.97 -11.32
C ILE A 49 -0.22 3.27 -11.60
N ALA A 50 -0.22 3.68 -12.87
CA ALA A 50 0.28 4.98 -13.28
C ALA A 50 -0.66 6.09 -12.78
N VAL A 51 -0.10 7.16 -12.25
CA VAL A 51 -0.84 8.30 -11.68
C VAL A 51 -0.36 9.56 -12.36
N SER A 52 -1.30 10.36 -12.86
CA SER A 52 -0.97 11.62 -13.50
C SER A 52 -0.45 12.64 -12.48
N ASN A 53 0.35 13.63 -12.92
CA ASN A 53 1.03 14.53 -11.99
C ASN A 53 0.07 15.37 -11.11
N ASP A 54 -1.13 15.62 -11.61
CA ASP A 54 -2.21 16.36 -10.95
C ASP A 54 -3.16 15.47 -10.13
N GLU A 55 -2.90 14.17 -10.05
CA GLU A 55 -3.74 13.22 -9.33
C GLU A 55 -3.17 12.87 -7.95
N ILE A 56 -4.08 12.69 -6.99
CA ILE A 56 -3.75 12.24 -5.63
C ILE A 56 -4.28 10.82 -5.48
N PRO A 57 -3.41 9.80 -5.46
CA PRO A 57 -3.85 8.43 -5.24
C PRO A 57 -4.24 8.27 -3.77
N VAL A 58 -5.46 7.79 -3.56
CA VAL A 58 -6.05 7.55 -2.24
C VAL A 58 -6.33 6.07 -2.03
N ALA A 59 -6.15 5.59 -0.80
CA ALA A 59 -6.59 4.25 -0.44
C ALA A 59 -8.12 4.22 -0.39
N GLY A 60 -8.75 3.39 -1.21
CA GLY A 60 -10.19 3.13 -1.15
C GLY A 60 -10.54 2.23 0.05
N THR A 61 -10.51 0.92 -0.16
CA THR A 61 -10.70 -0.08 0.90
C THR A 61 -9.45 -0.92 1.07
N ILE A 62 -8.93 -1.00 2.29
CA ILE A 62 -7.78 -1.85 2.63
C ILE A 62 -8.31 -3.08 3.37
N SER A 63 -8.13 -4.26 2.77
CA SER A 63 -8.47 -5.54 3.39
C SER A 63 -7.21 -6.38 3.55
N VAL A 64 -6.89 -6.72 4.81
CA VAL A 64 -5.73 -7.54 5.17
C VAL A 64 -6.23 -8.85 5.75
N THR A 65 -5.80 -9.97 5.15
CA THR A 65 -6.06 -11.31 5.67
C THR A 65 -4.75 -11.96 6.08
N ARG A 66 -4.76 -12.67 7.20
CA ARG A 66 -3.61 -13.48 7.62
C ARG A 66 -3.73 -14.85 6.96
N ARG A 67 -2.63 -15.32 6.42
CA ARG A 67 -2.46 -16.69 5.92
C ARG A 67 -1.31 -17.35 6.64
#